data_AF-A0A7D5NJ31-F1
#
_entry.id   AF-A0A7D5NJ31-F1
#
_cell.length_a   1.000
_cell.length_b   1.000
_cell.length_c   1.000
_cell.angle_alpha   90.00
_cell.angle_beta   90.00
_cell.angle_gamma   90.00
#
_symmetry.space_group_name_H-M   'P 1'
#
loop_
_entity.id
_entity.type
_entity.pdbx_description
1 polymer ?
#
loop_
_entity_poly.entity_id
_entity_poly.type
_entity_poly.pdbx_seq_one_letter_code
_entity_poly.pdbx_strand_id
1 'polypeptide(L)'
;MSNTVVTGEVLDKSIREVVRILEDAVGCTAGPKGLTVAISKPYGSPEITKDGYKVMKSIKPEEPLAAAIASIITQSASQCNDKVGDGTTTCSILTAKVIEEVSKAKAAGSDIVSIKNGILKAKEAVLTALMSMRREVEEDEIAQVATLSANGDKNIGSKIAQCVKEVGKDGVITVEESKGFKDLEVEKTDGMQFDRGYLSPYFVTNAEKMLVEFENPYIFLTEKKINLVQSILPILENVARAGRPLLIIAEDVEGEALSTLVLNKLRGGLQVAAVKAPGFGDRRKDMLGDIAVIVGAKYVVNDELAVKMEDIALSDLGTAKSVRITKDATTIIGSVDSSSESIASRTNQIKAQIENSSSDYDKEKLRERLAKLSGGVAVLKVGGSSEVEVKERK
;
A
#
# COMPACT_ATOMS: atom_id res chain seq x y z
N MET A 1 36.19 2.77 -3.77
CA MET A 1 36.14 2.47 -2.32
C MET A 1 36.64 1.05 -2.12
N SER A 2 37.54 0.84 -1.17
CA SER A 2 37.95 -0.50 -0.74
C SER A 2 36.91 -1.11 0.20
N ASN A 3 36.66 -2.42 0.10
CA ASN A 3 35.78 -3.11 1.02
C ASN A 3 36.43 -3.19 2.40
N THR A 4 35.67 -2.90 3.45
CA THR A 4 36.11 -3.07 4.84
C THR A 4 35.66 -4.45 5.34
N VAL A 5 36.57 -5.24 5.88
CA VAL A 5 36.28 -6.56 6.46
C VAL A 5 36.49 -6.48 7.96
N VAL A 6 35.45 -6.81 8.73
CA VAL A 6 35.43 -6.68 10.19
C VAL A 6 34.95 -7.99 10.82
N THR A 7 35.58 -8.41 11.92
CA THR A 7 35.25 -9.64 12.64
C THR A 7 35.34 -9.45 14.16
N GLY A 8 34.80 -10.41 14.91
CA GLY A 8 34.98 -10.50 16.36
C GLY A 8 34.38 -9.31 17.12
N GLU A 9 35.16 -8.80 18.08
CA GLU A 9 34.71 -7.78 19.04
C GLU A 9 34.34 -6.44 18.39
N VAL A 10 35.02 -6.05 17.31
CA VAL A 10 34.74 -4.81 16.60
C VAL A 10 33.33 -4.83 15.98
N LEU A 11 32.95 -5.96 15.38
CA LEU A 11 31.61 -6.17 14.85
C LEU A 11 30.57 -6.19 15.98
N ASP A 12 30.83 -6.92 17.06
CA ASP A 12 29.92 -7.02 18.20
C ASP A 12 29.69 -5.67 18.90
N LYS A 13 30.73 -4.82 18.94
CA LYS A 13 30.63 -3.46 19.49
C LYS A 13 29.74 -2.58 18.61
N SER A 14 29.96 -2.57 17.29
CA SER A 14 29.14 -1.80 16.34
C SER A 14 27.67 -2.24 16.38
N ILE A 15 27.39 -3.55 16.47
CA ILE A 15 26.03 -4.07 16.63
C ILE A 15 25.38 -3.52 17.91
N ARG A 16 26.08 -3.54 19.05
CA ARG A 16 25.55 -3.02 20.32
C ARG A 16 25.27 -1.52 20.27
N GLU A 17 26.13 -0.73 19.63
CA GLU A 17 25.93 0.71 19.44
C GLU A 17 24.66 0.99 18.63
N VAL A 18 24.46 0.29 17.50
CA VAL A 18 23.26 0.43 16.67
C VAL A 18 22.00 0.00 17.43
N VAL A 19 22.05 -1.13 18.14
CA VAL A 19 20.92 -1.62 18.94
C VAL A 19 20.52 -0.61 20.02
N ARG A 20 21.50 0.02 20.68
CA ARG A 20 21.23 1.05 21.68
C ARG A 20 20.58 2.28 21.07
N ILE A 21 21.06 2.75 19.92
CA ILE A 21 20.45 3.88 19.20
C ILE A 21 18.99 3.56 18.84
N LEU A 22 18.71 2.35 18.37
CA LEU A 22 17.36 1.89 18.06
C LEU A 22 16.47 1.84 19.30
N GLU A 23 16.96 1.29 20.41
CA GLU A 23 16.19 1.21 21.66
C GLU A 23 15.89 2.60 22.22
N ASP A 24 16.88 3.50 22.26
CA ASP A 24 16.73 4.84 22.82
C ASP A 24 15.80 5.70 21.93
N ALA A 25 15.96 5.66 20.61
CA ALA A 25 15.19 6.48 19.68
C ALA A 25 13.78 5.92 19.42
N VAL A 26 13.65 4.61 19.16
CA VAL A 26 12.37 3.98 18.80
C VAL A 26 11.63 3.53 20.05
N GLY A 27 12.32 3.01 21.06
CA GLY A 27 11.69 2.51 22.28
C GLY A 27 10.96 3.59 23.07
N CYS A 28 11.43 4.84 23.01
CA CYS A 28 10.76 5.95 23.69
C CYS A 28 9.38 6.29 23.12
N THR A 29 9.05 5.86 21.90
CA THR A 29 7.74 6.10 21.28
C THR A 29 6.69 5.05 21.63
N ALA A 30 7.06 4.01 22.39
CA ALA A 30 6.18 2.88 22.67
C ALA A 30 5.01 3.22 23.61
N GLY A 31 3.80 2.84 23.19
CA GLY A 31 2.61 2.86 24.02
C GLY A 31 1.99 4.26 24.24
N PRO A 32 0.94 4.35 25.07
CA PRO A 32 0.14 5.58 25.21
C PRO A 32 0.90 6.75 25.87
N LYS A 33 1.99 6.44 26.58
CA LYS A 33 2.90 7.44 27.18
C LYS A 33 4.18 7.63 26.37
N GLY A 34 4.20 7.14 25.13
CA GLY A 34 5.31 7.35 24.21
C GLY A 34 5.62 8.83 24.02
N LEU A 35 6.91 9.15 24.08
CA LEU A 35 7.44 10.48 23.84
C LEU A 35 7.47 10.76 22.35
N THR A 36 7.36 12.05 22.01
CA THR A 36 7.48 12.51 20.64
C THR A 36 8.95 12.67 20.27
N VAL A 37 9.32 12.17 19.09
CA VAL A 37 10.68 12.29 18.55
C VAL A 37 10.67 13.32 17.43
N ALA A 38 11.68 14.19 17.42
CA ALA A 38 11.91 15.15 16.35
C ALA A 38 12.95 14.59 15.36
N ILE A 39 12.59 14.61 14.08
CA ILE A 39 13.42 14.16 12.98
C ILE A 39 13.81 15.38 12.16
N SER A 40 15.10 15.70 12.14
CA SER A 40 15.63 16.79 11.31
C SER A 40 15.62 16.37 9.85
N LYS A 41 15.02 17.20 8.99
CA LYS A 41 15.07 17.04 7.54
C LYS A 41 16.12 17.97 6.93
N PRO A 42 16.80 17.59 5.83
CA PRO A 42 17.76 18.47 5.16
C PRO A 42 17.15 19.78 4.63
N TYR A 43 15.83 19.78 4.38
CA TYR A 43 15.07 20.92 3.92
C TYR A 43 13.70 20.95 4.60
N GLY A 44 13.17 22.14 4.84
CA GLY A 44 11.86 22.34 5.47
C GLY A 44 11.87 22.23 7.00
N SER A 45 10.68 22.15 7.57
CA SER A 45 10.50 22.02 9.03
C SER A 45 10.85 20.61 9.52
N PRO A 46 11.33 20.45 10.76
CA PRO A 46 11.53 19.14 11.36
C PRO A 46 10.20 18.37 11.42
N GLU A 47 10.27 17.06 11.22
CA GLU A 47 9.10 16.19 11.40
C GLU A 47 9.01 15.77 12.86
N ILE A 48 7.86 15.96 13.46
CA ILE A 48 7.57 15.61 14.85
C ILE A 48 6.66 14.39 14.80
N THR A 49 7.05 13.28 15.43
CA THR A 49 6.29 12.03 15.32
C THR A 49 6.41 11.14 16.55
N LYS A 50 5.36 10.34 16.79
CA LYS A 50 5.37 9.20 17.73
C LYS A 50 5.41 7.86 17.00
N ASP A 51 5.51 7.85 15.68
CA ASP A 51 5.57 6.62 14.91
C ASP A 51 7.00 6.04 14.92
N GLY A 52 7.15 4.90 15.58
CA GLY A 52 8.44 4.19 15.64
C GLY A 52 8.95 3.72 14.28
N TYR A 53 8.08 3.49 13.29
CA TYR A 53 8.47 3.14 11.93
C TYR A 53 9.19 4.30 11.23
N LYS A 54 8.60 5.50 11.27
CA LYS A 54 9.22 6.73 10.74
C LYS A 54 10.54 7.06 11.43
N VAL A 55 10.59 6.94 12.76
CA VAL A 55 11.81 7.16 13.54
C VAL A 55 12.91 6.19 13.11
N MET A 56 12.61 4.89 13.07
CA MET A 56 13.56 3.87 12.67
C MET A 56 14.15 4.12 11.27
N LYS A 57 13.29 4.39 10.29
CA LYS A 57 13.71 4.62 8.89
C LYS A 57 14.64 5.84 8.74
N SER A 58 14.58 6.76 9.69
CA SER A 58 15.38 7.98 9.72
C SER A 58 16.74 7.80 10.39
N ILE A 59 16.96 6.69 11.11
CA ILE A 59 18.24 6.39 11.77
C ILE A 59 19.26 5.97 10.72
N LYS A 60 20.21 6.85 10.44
CA LYS A 60 21.33 6.61 9.52
C LYS A 60 22.64 7.06 10.18
N PRO A 61 23.33 6.16 10.90
CA PRO A 61 24.65 6.44 11.45
C PRO A 61 25.63 6.87 10.34
N GLU A 62 26.56 7.76 10.65
CA GLU A 62 27.59 8.21 9.70
C GLU A 62 28.61 7.10 9.38
N GLU A 63 28.89 6.24 10.36
CA GLU A 63 29.85 5.16 10.24
C GLU A 63 29.29 4.04 9.32
N PRO A 64 30.01 3.64 8.24
CA PRO A 64 29.47 2.73 7.24
C PRO A 64 29.04 1.35 7.76
N LEU A 65 29.77 0.76 8.72
CA LEU A 65 29.41 -0.54 9.30
C LEU A 65 28.12 -0.42 10.13
N ALA A 66 28.02 0.60 10.99
CA ALA A 66 26.83 0.91 11.77
C ALA A 66 25.62 1.21 10.88
N ALA A 67 25.82 1.94 9.78
CA ALA A 67 24.78 2.21 8.79
C ALA A 67 24.26 0.93 8.11
N ALA A 68 25.17 0.02 7.75
CA ALA A 68 24.81 -1.27 7.16
C ALA A 68 24.02 -2.14 8.14
N ILE A 69 24.44 -2.20 9.41
CA ILE A 69 23.75 -2.96 10.47
C ILE A 69 22.36 -2.36 10.73
N ALA A 70 22.27 -1.03 10.85
CA ALA A 70 20.99 -0.34 11.06
C ALA A 70 20.01 -0.61 9.90
N SER A 71 20.50 -0.63 8.66
CA SER A 71 19.71 -0.94 7.48
C SER A 71 19.14 -2.37 7.51
N ILE A 72 19.94 -3.37 7.92
CA ILE A 72 19.49 -4.77 8.04
C ILE A 72 18.37 -4.89 9.08
N ILE A 73 18.54 -4.27 10.25
CA ILE A 73 17.52 -4.30 11.31
C ILE A 73 16.24 -3.58 10.83
N THR A 74 16.42 -2.41 10.20
CA THR A 74 15.31 -1.62 9.65
C THR A 74 14.53 -2.37 8.58
N GLN A 75 15.22 -3.11 7.71
CA GLN A 75 14.57 -3.92 6.68
C GLN A 75 13.73 -5.05 7.30
N SER A 76 14.23 -5.70 8.35
CA SER A 76 13.49 -6.76 9.05
C SER A 76 12.24 -6.23 9.74
N ALA A 77 12.34 -5.08 10.42
CA ALA A 77 11.21 -4.46 11.09
C ALA A 77 10.19 -3.87 10.08
N SER A 78 10.66 -3.35 8.95
CA SER A 78 9.79 -2.85 7.87
C SER A 78 8.90 -3.96 7.31
N GLN A 79 9.37 -5.21 7.24
CA GLN A 79 8.54 -6.34 6.84
C GLN A 79 7.38 -6.62 7.80
N CYS A 80 7.49 -6.24 9.08
CA CYS A 80 6.39 -6.30 10.03
C CYS A 80 5.31 -5.30 9.60
N ASN A 81 5.70 -4.04 9.38
CA ASN A 81 4.80 -3.00 8.91
C ASN A 81 4.11 -3.37 7.58
N ASP A 82 4.87 -3.91 6.62
CA ASP A 82 4.33 -4.31 5.31
C ASP A 82 3.30 -5.45 5.42
N LYS A 83 3.43 -6.33 6.41
CA LYS A 83 2.54 -7.49 6.59
C LYS A 83 1.31 -7.21 7.45
N VAL A 84 1.46 -6.40 8.50
CA VAL A 84 0.43 -6.23 9.53
C VAL A 84 0.04 -4.77 9.79
N GLY A 85 0.78 -3.79 9.25
CA GLY A 85 0.46 -2.36 9.37
C GLY A 85 0.73 -1.71 10.73
N ASP A 86 1.18 -2.47 11.73
CA ASP A 86 1.51 -2.00 13.08
C ASP A 86 2.57 -2.91 13.74
N GLY A 87 3.05 -2.56 14.93
CA GLY A 87 3.95 -3.38 15.75
C GLY A 87 5.43 -3.17 15.47
N THR A 88 5.80 -2.21 14.60
CA THR A 88 7.20 -1.90 14.29
C THR A 88 8.00 -1.58 15.54
N THR A 89 7.47 -0.74 16.44
CA THR A 89 8.12 -0.39 17.71
C THR A 89 8.36 -1.63 18.58
N THR A 90 7.34 -2.47 18.75
CA THR A 90 7.45 -3.73 19.52
C THR A 90 8.48 -4.67 18.91
N CYS A 91 8.48 -4.83 17.58
CA CYS A 91 9.47 -5.63 16.86
C CYS A 91 10.90 -5.11 17.08
N SER A 92 11.08 -3.79 17.10
CA SER A 92 12.36 -3.13 17.35
C SER A 92 12.90 -3.45 18.75
N ILE A 93 12.06 -3.29 19.77
CA ILE A 93 12.42 -3.53 21.17
C ILE A 93 12.76 -5.01 21.39
N LEU A 94 11.94 -5.92 20.86
CA LEU A 94 12.21 -7.36 20.93
C LEU A 94 13.53 -7.73 20.24
N THR A 95 13.77 -7.16 19.05
CA THR A 95 15.03 -7.37 18.31
C THR A 95 16.22 -6.89 19.12
N ALA A 96 16.13 -5.68 19.68
CA ALA A 96 17.17 -5.10 20.53
C ALA A 96 17.50 -6.01 21.72
N LYS A 97 16.49 -6.45 22.47
CA LYS A 97 16.68 -7.32 23.65
C LYS A 97 17.21 -8.70 23.32
N VAL A 98 16.75 -9.30 22.23
CA VAL A 98 17.28 -10.59 21.77
C VAL A 98 18.76 -10.46 21.40
N ILE A 99 19.15 -9.41 20.66
CA ILE A 99 20.55 -9.19 20.29
C ILE A 99 21.43 -8.93 21.53
N GLU A 100 20.92 -8.16 22.50
CA GLU A 100 21.61 -7.89 23.76
C GLU A 100 21.91 -9.19 24.54
N GLU A 101 20.90 -10.05 24.72
CA GLU A 101 21.05 -11.32 25.44
C GLU A 101 21.91 -12.34 24.68
N VAL A 102 21.78 -12.40 23.34
CA VAL A 102 22.66 -13.23 22.51
C VAL A 102 24.12 -12.77 22.62
N SER A 103 24.36 -11.46 22.67
CA SER A 103 25.70 -10.90 22.84
C SER A 103 26.31 -11.29 24.19
N LYS A 104 25.52 -11.28 25.26
CA LYS A 104 25.94 -11.74 26.60
C LYS A 104 26.26 -13.24 26.59
N ALA A 105 25.38 -14.07 26.02
CA ALA A 105 25.58 -15.51 25.94
C ALA A 105 26.82 -15.89 25.10
N LYS A 106 27.04 -15.18 23.98
CA LYS A 106 28.24 -15.32 23.14
C LYS A 106 29.51 -14.97 23.92
N ALA A 107 29.51 -13.87 24.67
CA ALA A 107 30.65 -13.47 25.51
C ALA A 107 30.94 -14.50 26.62
N ALA A 108 29.91 -15.21 27.10
CA ALA A 108 30.05 -16.32 28.04
C ALA A 108 30.55 -17.64 27.40
N GLY A 109 30.86 -17.65 26.09
CA GLY A 109 31.38 -18.82 25.38
C GLY A 109 30.32 -19.83 24.92
N SER A 110 29.05 -19.44 24.91
CA SER A 110 27.97 -20.32 24.44
C SER A 110 28.00 -20.50 22.91
N ASP A 111 27.62 -21.69 22.44
CA ASP A 111 27.52 -21.98 21.01
C ASP A 111 26.38 -21.20 20.33
N ILE A 112 26.73 -20.40 19.30
CA ILE A 112 25.81 -19.50 18.61
C ILE A 112 24.73 -20.28 17.85
N VAL A 113 25.08 -21.45 17.29
CA VAL A 113 24.12 -22.26 16.51
C VAL A 113 23.05 -22.83 17.44
N SER A 114 23.45 -23.32 18.61
CA SER A 114 22.57 -23.78 19.67
C SER A 114 21.64 -22.68 20.16
N ILE A 115 22.17 -21.48 20.40
CA ILE A 115 21.35 -20.31 20.80
C ILE A 115 20.30 -20.00 19.75
N LYS A 116 20.70 -19.90 18.47
CA LYS A 116 19.77 -19.65 17.36
C LYS A 116 18.66 -20.70 17.31
N ASN A 117 19.01 -21.98 17.42
CA ASN A 117 18.04 -23.07 17.41
C ASN A 117 17.09 -23.01 18.61
N GLY A 118 17.61 -22.63 19.79
CA GLY A 118 16.81 -22.39 20.99
C GLY A 118 15.80 -21.25 20.80
N ILE A 119 16.24 -20.12 20.23
CA ILE A 119 15.36 -18.98 19.92
C ILE A 119 14.25 -19.39 18.96
N LEU A 120 14.57 -20.15 17.91
CA LEU A 120 13.57 -20.63 16.95
C LEU A 120 12.53 -21.55 17.61
N LYS A 121 12.95 -22.46 18.50
CA LYS A 121 12.03 -23.31 19.26
C LYS A 121 11.15 -22.49 20.22
N ALA A 122 11.74 -21.52 20.92
CA ALA A 122 11.00 -20.63 21.81
C ALA A 122 9.96 -19.81 21.04
N LYS A 123 10.32 -19.30 19.86
CA LYS A 123 9.40 -18.58 18.96
C LYS A 123 8.18 -19.44 18.60
N GLU A 124 8.36 -20.70 18.22
CA GLU A 124 7.24 -21.61 17.90
C GLU A 124 6.34 -21.89 19.12
N ALA A 125 6.95 -22.09 20.30
CA ALA A 125 6.19 -22.30 21.53
C ALA A 125 5.35 -21.06 21.91
N VAL A 126 5.95 -19.86 21.82
CA VAL A 126 5.25 -18.60 22.06
C VAL A 126 4.13 -18.38 21.04
N LEU A 127 4.39 -18.64 19.76
CA LEU A 127 3.38 -18.49 18.70
C LEU A 127 2.18 -19.43 18.94
N THR A 128 2.44 -20.67 19.35
CA THR A 128 1.38 -21.64 19.67
C THR A 128 0.51 -21.15 20.83
N ALA A 129 1.13 -20.62 21.88
CA ALA A 129 0.40 -20.05 23.02
C ALA A 129 -0.40 -18.80 22.64
N LEU A 130 0.17 -17.90 21.82
CA LEU A 130 -0.54 -16.72 21.35
C LEU A 130 -1.75 -17.09 20.48
N MET A 131 -1.61 -18.09 19.60
CA MET A 131 -2.70 -18.58 18.77
C MET A 131 -3.81 -19.23 19.57
N SER A 132 -3.52 -19.87 20.71
CA SER A 132 -4.55 -20.44 21.59
C SER A 132 -5.27 -19.39 22.44
N MET A 133 -4.64 -18.23 22.66
CA MET A 133 -5.22 -17.10 23.39
C MET A 133 -5.98 -16.11 22.49
N ARG A 134 -5.89 -16.26 21.16
CA ARG A 134 -6.52 -15.34 20.21
C ARG A 134 -8.04 -15.39 20.34
N ARG A 135 -8.67 -14.22 20.22
CA ARG A 135 -10.14 -14.07 20.16
C ARG A 135 -10.50 -13.33 18.87
N GLU A 136 -11.58 -13.75 18.23
CA GLU A 136 -12.13 -13.01 17.09
C GLU A 136 -12.74 -11.69 17.55
N VAL A 137 -12.56 -10.65 16.75
CA VAL A 137 -13.03 -9.29 17.05
C VAL A 137 -14.48 -9.15 16.59
N GLU A 138 -15.35 -8.75 17.49
CA GLU A 138 -16.75 -8.45 17.19
C GLU A 138 -16.89 -7.03 16.57
N GLU A 139 -18.01 -6.76 15.87
CA GLU A 139 -18.15 -5.50 15.11
C GLU A 139 -18.13 -4.25 15.98
N ASP A 140 -18.61 -4.34 17.22
CA ASP A 140 -18.60 -3.29 18.23
C ASP A 140 -17.20 -3.03 18.81
N GLU A 141 -16.28 -3.99 18.68
CA GLU A 141 -14.91 -3.89 19.16
C GLU A 141 -13.96 -3.26 18.13
N ILE A 142 -14.36 -3.16 16.86
CA ILE A 142 -13.56 -2.55 15.78
C ILE A 142 -13.16 -1.12 16.16
N ALA A 143 -14.09 -0.34 16.72
CA ALA A 143 -13.82 1.02 17.17
C ALA A 143 -12.77 1.06 18.28
N GLN A 144 -12.76 0.07 19.17
CA GLN A 144 -11.81 -0.02 20.28
C GLN A 144 -10.40 -0.32 19.76
N VAL A 145 -10.27 -1.30 18.86
CA VAL A 145 -8.99 -1.64 18.22
C VAL A 145 -8.44 -0.43 17.46
N ALA A 146 -9.26 0.21 16.63
CA ALA A 146 -8.87 1.40 15.87
C ALA A 146 -8.48 2.58 16.79
N THR A 147 -9.19 2.78 17.89
CA THR A 147 -8.86 3.81 18.90
C THR A 147 -7.50 3.54 19.54
N LEU A 148 -7.21 2.29 19.91
CA LEU A 148 -5.95 1.92 20.54
C LEU A 148 -4.76 2.12 19.58
N SER A 149 -4.91 1.70 18.32
CA SER A 149 -3.89 1.93 17.28
C SER A 149 -3.73 3.41 16.92
N ALA A 150 -4.79 4.22 17.02
CA ALA A 150 -4.75 5.67 16.83
C ALA A 150 -4.29 6.45 18.08
N ASN A 151 -3.42 5.87 18.91
CA ASN A 151 -2.89 6.49 20.13
C ASN A 151 -3.97 6.97 21.13
N GLY A 152 -5.11 6.28 21.18
CA GLY A 152 -6.23 6.62 22.07
C GLY A 152 -7.20 7.64 21.48
N ASP A 153 -7.05 8.04 20.22
CA ASP A 153 -7.98 8.96 19.56
C ASP A 153 -9.31 8.26 19.22
N LYS A 154 -10.30 8.51 20.08
CA LYS A 154 -11.67 7.99 19.93
C LYS A 154 -12.36 8.52 18.67
N ASN A 155 -12.03 9.72 18.22
CA ASN A 155 -12.64 10.30 17.02
C ASN A 155 -12.19 9.49 15.80
N ILE A 156 -10.88 9.29 15.64
CA ILE A 156 -10.31 8.43 14.58
C ILE A 156 -10.89 7.01 14.66
N GLY A 157 -10.88 6.39 15.84
CA GLY A 157 -11.40 5.04 16.02
C GLY A 157 -12.88 4.90 15.65
N SER A 158 -13.72 5.87 16.04
CA SER A 158 -15.14 5.87 15.70
C SER A 158 -15.39 6.04 14.19
N LYS A 159 -14.58 6.86 13.51
CA LYS A 159 -14.68 7.11 12.07
C LYS A 159 -14.21 5.91 11.26
N ILE A 160 -13.16 5.22 11.68
CA ILE A 160 -12.72 3.97 11.07
C ILE A 160 -13.81 2.89 11.20
N ALA A 161 -14.42 2.75 12.38
CA ALA A 161 -15.53 1.83 12.58
C ALA A 161 -16.74 2.18 11.70
N GLN A 162 -17.03 3.48 11.53
CA GLN A 162 -18.05 3.94 10.59
C GLN A 162 -17.72 3.51 9.15
N CYS A 163 -16.48 3.72 8.69
CA CYS A 163 -16.05 3.26 7.36
C CYS A 163 -16.27 1.76 7.19
N VAL A 164 -15.80 0.93 8.14
CA VAL A 164 -15.95 -0.54 8.07
C VAL A 164 -17.42 -0.94 8.03
N LYS A 165 -18.30 -0.24 8.74
CA LYS A 165 -19.74 -0.49 8.69
C LYS A 165 -20.36 -0.13 7.34
N GLU A 166 -19.86 0.91 6.66
CA GLU A 166 -20.38 1.39 5.38
C GLU A 166 -19.95 0.53 4.18
N VAL A 167 -18.72 0.01 4.20
CA VAL A 167 -18.15 -0.80 3.09
C VAL A 167 -18.08 -2.30 3.39
N GLY A 168 -18.30 -2.70 4.64
CA GLY A 168 -18.15 -4.08 5.11
C GLY A 168 -16.70 -4.42 5.52
N LYS A 169 -16.52 -5.58 6.16
CA LYS A 169 -15.20 -6.05 6.65
C LYS A 169 -14.15 -6.19 5.54
N ASP A 170 -14.59 -6.58 4.35
CA ASP A 170 -13.74 -6.74 3.16
C ASP A 170 -13.76 -5.50 2.24
N GLY A 171 -14.38 -4.42 2.71
CA GLY A 171 -14.49 -3.17 1.97
C GLY A 171 -13.18 -2.38 1.97
N VAL A 172 -13.04 -1.49 0.99
CA VAL A 172 -11.83 -0.69 0.83
C VAL A 172 -11.97 0.63 1.58
N ILE A 173 -10.97 0.98 2.39
CA ILE A 173 -10.89 2.27 3.09
C ILE A 173 -9.65 3.02 2.60
N THR A 174 -9.80 4.28 2.22
CA THR A 174 -8.71 5.17 1.78
C THR A 174 -8.69 6.46 2.61
N VAL A 175 -7.53 7.09 2.74
CA VAL A 175 -7.36 8.30 3.56
C VAL A 175 -6.90 9.50 2.71
N GLU A 176 -7.68 10.57 2.63
CA GLU A 176 -7.32 11.80 1.91
C GLU A 176 -7.10 12.98 2.85
N GLU A 177 -6.36 13.98 2.37
CA GLU A 177 -6.23 15.25 3.07
C GLU A 177 -7.41 16.14 2.69
N SER A 178 -8.12 16.65 3.68
CA SER A 178 -9.20 17.61 3.47
C SER A 178 -8.61 18.98 3.13
N LYS A 179 -9.17 19.65 2.10
CA LYS A 179 -8.83 21.05 1.78
C LYS A 179 -9.51 22.05 2.73
N GLY A 180 -10.33 21.59 3.68
CA GLY A 180 -11.09 22.44 4.61
C GLY A 180 -10.74 22.22 6.08
N PHE A 181 -11.22 23.10 6.95
CA PHE A 181 -11.00 23.07 8.41
C PHE A 181 -11.75 21.96 9.17
N LYS A 182 -12.46 21.08 8.47
CA LYS A 182 -13.24 20.01 9.13
C LYS A 182 -12.30 18.90 9.57
N ASP A 183 -12.38 18.51 10.85
CA ASP A 183 -11.46 17.56 11.49
C ASP A 183 -11.39 16.19 10.78
N LEU A 184 -12.52 15.46 10.67
CA LEU A 184 -12.58 14.12 10.08
C LEU A 184 -13.94 13.86 9.42
N GLU A 185 -13.95 13.57 8.12
CA GLU A 185 -15.16 13.20 7.38
C GLU A 185 -15.05 11.82 6.76
N VAL A 186 -16.16 11.08 6.74
CA VAL A 186 -16.27 9.79 6.05
C VAL A 186 -17.19 10.01 4.86
N GLU A 187 -16.70 9.67 3.67
CA GLU A 187 -17.47 9.69 2.45
C GLU A 187 -17.41 8.32 1.80
N LYS A 188 -18.56 7.66 1.67
CA LYS A 188 -18.67 6.48 0.82
C LYS A 188 -18.67 6.93 -0.64
N THR A 189 -17.67 6.47 -1.38
CA THR A 189 -17.56 6.69 -2.83
C THR A 189 -17.59 5.36 -3.55
N ASP A 190 -18.03 5.38 -4.79
CA ASP A 190 -18.01 4.17 -5.60
C ASP A 190 -16.62 3.99 -6.19
N GLY A 191 -16.09 2.77 -6.15
CA GLY A 191 -14.73 2.51 -6.54
C GLY A 191 -14.31 1.06 -6.30
N MET A 192 -13.05 0.77 -6.61
CA MET A 192 -12.48 -0.57 -6.48
C MET A 192 -10.99 -0.48 -6.16
N GLN A 193 -10.49 -1.44 -5.37
CA GLN A 193 -9.06 -1.69 -5.18
C GLN A 193 -8.67 -3.09 -5.64
N PHE A 194 -7.49 -3.19 -6.28
CA PHE A 194 -6.88 -4.46 -6.65
C PHE A 194 -5.37 -4.46 -6.43
N ASP A 195 -4.82 -5.65 -6.23
CA ASP A 195 -3.47 -5.87 -5.70
C ASP A 195 -2.41 -5.89 -6.83
N ARG A 196 -2.36 -4.78 -7.58
CA ARG A 196 -1.33 -4.50 -8.57
C ARG A 196 -0.87 -3.05 -8.41
N GLY A 197 0.40 -2.85 -8.13
CA GLY A 197 0.98 -1.52 -8.05
C GLY A 197 1.62 -1.04 -9.35
N TYR A 198 2.34 0.08 -9.26
CA TYR A 198 3.02 0.69 -10.40
C TYR A 198 4.13 -0.23 -10.94
N LEU A 199 4.26 -0.29 -12.26
CA LEU A 199 5.33 -1.07 -12.92
C LEU A 199 6.72 -0.47 -12.73
N SER A 200 6.79 0.84 -12.47
CA SER A 200 8.05 1.56 -12.27
C SER A 200 7.90 2.60 -11.16
N PRO A 201 8.82 2.64 -10.18
CA PRO A 201 8.84 3.68 -9.14
C PRO A 201 8.98 5.09 -9.72
N TYR A 202 9.47 5.22 -10.95
CA TYR A 202 9.56 6.52 -11.62
C TYR A 202 8.20 7.13 -11.95
N PHE A 203 7.10 6.38 -11.87
CA PHE A 203 5.75 6.94 -12.02
C PHE A 203 5.27 7.71 -10.79
N VAL A 204 5.88 7.52 -9.62
CA VAL A 204 5.52 8.17 -8.35
C VAL A 204 5.40 9.68 -8.55
N THR A 205 4.25 10.24 -8.17
CA THR A 205 3.98 11.69 -8.18
C THR A 205 4.24 12.30 -6.82
N ASN A 206 4.01 11.55 -5.74
CA ASN A 206 4.30 11.96 -4.37
C ASN A 206 5.49 11.15 -3.82
N ALA A 207 6.69 11.74 -3.85
CA ALA A 207 7.91 11.10 -3.39
C ALA A 207 7.95 10.85 -1.88
N GLU A 208 7.22 11.63 -1.07
CA GLU A 208 7.16 11.44 0.38
C GLU A 208 6.40 10.15 0.72
N LYS A 209 5.26 9.94 0.07
CA LYS A 209 4.36 8.80 0.31
C LYS A 209 4.65 7.60 -0.60
N MET A 210 5.56 7.74 -1.56
CA MET A 210 5.89 6.70 -2.55
C MET A 210 4.65 6.17 -3.29
N LEU A 211 3.81 7.09 -3.76
CA LEU A 211 2.58 6.77 -4.47
C LEU A 211 2.38 7.61 -5.74
N VAL A 212 1.54 7.10 -6.63
CA VAL A 212 0.98 7.86 -7.76
C VAL A 212 -0.41 8.32 -7.34
N GLU A 213 -0.66 9.62 -7.43
CA GLU A 213 -1.95 10.28 -7.22
C GLU A 213 -2.32 11.00 -8.51
N PHE A 214 -3.46 10.62 -9.10
CA PHE A 214 -4.05 11.30 -10.26
C PHE A 214 -5.46 11.78 -9.92
N GLU A 215 -5.75 13.04 -10.26
CA GLU A 215 -7.09 13.61 -10.24
C GLU A 215 -7.68 13.59 -11.66
N ASN A 216 -8.95 13.18 -11.78
CA ASN A 216 -9.67 13.08 -13.05
C ASN A 216 -8.88 12.40 -14.19
N PRO A 217 -8.26 11.20 -14.00
CA PRO A 217 -7.50 10.56 -15.06
C PRO A 217 -8.39 9.92 -16.14
N TYR A 218 -7.82 9.77 -17.34
CA TYR A 218 -8.27 8.77 -18.31
C TYR A 218 -7.73 7.39 -17.95
N ILE A 219 -8.49 6.35 -18.25
CA ILE A 219 -8.15 4.96 -17.95
C ILE A 219 -8.24 4.13 -19.23
N PHE A 220 -7.10 3.61 -19.67
CA PHE A 220 -7.00 2.71 -20.82
C PHE A 220 -6.92 1.27 -20.33
N LEU A 221 -7.81 0.41 -20.86
CA LEU A 221 -7.94 -1.00 -20.47
C LEU A 221 -7.64 -1.91 -21.67
N THR A 222 -6.70 -2.84 -21.50
CA THR A 222 -6.42 -3.87 -22.50
C THR A 222 -6.05 -5.21 -21.89
N GLU A 223 -6.47 -6.29 -22.54
CA GLU A 223 -6.03 -7.65 -22.22
C GLU A 223 -4.66 -7.99 -22.83
N LYS A 224 -4.12 -7.14 -23.71
CA LYS A 224 -2.88 -7.40 -24.44
C LYS A 224 -1.66 -6.84 -23.70
N LYS A 225 -0.50 -7.41 -24.01
CA LYS A 225 0.79 -6.84 -23.64
C LYS A 225 1.13 -5.64 -24.53
N ILE A 226 1.74 -4.63 -23.93
CA ILE A 226 2.21 -3.44 -24.62
C ILE A 226 3.75 -3.43 -24.57
N ASN A 227 4.37 -3.77 -25.69
CA ASN A 227 5.83 -3.85 -25.83
C ASN A 227 6.40 -2.65 -26.61
N LEU A 228 5.62 -2.14 -27.57
CA LEU A 228 5.97 -1.03 -28.45
C LEU A 228 5.07 0.17 -28.15
N VAL A 229 5.65 1.37 -28.12
CA VAL A 229 4.88 2.59 -27.86
C VAL A 229 3.95 2.95 -29.04
N GLN A 230 4.29 2.52 -30.25
CA GLN A 230 3.57 2.88 -31.48
C GLN A 230 2.09 2.48 -31.45
N SER A 231 1.74 1.36 -30.80
CA SER A 231 0.35 0.89 -30.71
C SER A 231 -0.53 1.77 -29.82
N ILE A 232 0.07 2.51 -28.89
CA ILE A 232 -0.64 3.42 -27.97
C ILE A 232 -0.36 4.90 -28.25
N LEU A 233 0.50 5.20 -29.24
CA LEU A 233 0.92 6.56 -29.55
C LEU A 233 -0.27 7.50 -29.82
N PRO A 234 -1.31 7.11 -30.60
CA PRO A 234 -2.48 7.97 -30.82
C PRO A 234 -3.21 8.33 -29.52
N ILE A 235 -3.30 7.37 -28.58
CA ILE A 235 -3.92 7.59 -27.27
C ILE A 235 -3.09 8.58 -26.46
N LEU A 236 -1.76 8.41 -26.42
CA LEU A 236 -0.86 9.29 -25.67
C LEU A 236 -0.92 10.73 -26.18
N GLU A 237 -0.94 10.94 -27.50
CA GLU A 237 -1.04 12.28 -28.11
C GLU A 237 -2.38 12.96 -27.82
N ASN A 238 -3.48 12.20 -27.86
CA ASN A 238 -4.80 12.71 -27.56
C ASN A 238 -4.93 13.11 -26.08
N VAL A 239 -4.40 12.26 -25.17
CA VAL A 239 -4.39 12.54 -23.73
C VAL A 239 -3.50 13.74 -23.41
N ALA A 240 -2.30 13.81 -24.01
CA ALA A 240 -1.39 14.93 -23.81
C ALA A 240 -2.05 16.27 -24.21
N ARG A 241 -2.79 16.29 -25.33
CA ARG A 241 -3.58 17.46 -25.75
C ARG A 241 -4.70 17.81 -24.78
N ALA A 242 -5.33 16.82 -24.16
CA ALA A 242 -6.38 17.04 -23.16
C ALA A 242 -5.83 17.53 -21.80
N GLY A 243 -4.52 17.42 -21.55
CA GLY A 243 -3.88 17.88 -20.31
C GLY A 243 -4.32 17.11 -19.07
N ARG A 244 -4.83 15.87 -19.23
CA ARG A 244 -5.28 15.01 -18.13
C ARG A 244 -4.34 13.83 -17.92
N PRO A 245 -4.20 13.30 -16.69
CA PRO A 245 -3.39 12.11 -16.46
C PRO A 245 -3.96 10.87 -17.14
N LEU A 246 -3.11 9.88 -17.44
CA LEU A 246 -3.51 8.58 -17.99
C LEU A 246 -3.03 7.43 -17.10
N LEU A 247 -3.96 6.55 -16.74
CA LEU A 247 -3.67 5.22 -16.20
C LEU A 247 -3.83 4.18 -17.30
N ILE A 248 -2.80 3.35 -17.49
CA ILE A 248 -2.82 2.18 -18.36
C ILE A 248 -2.93 0.92 -17.50
N ILE A 249 -3.99 0.12 -17.73
CA ILE A 249 -4.16 -1.21 -17.14
C ILE A 249 -4.11 -2.23 -18.29
N ALA A 250 -3.00 -2.98 -18.35
CA ALA A 250 -2.71 -3.94 -19.42
C ALA A 250 -2.32 -5.30 -18.83
N GLU A 251 -2.30 -6.37 -19.64
CA GLU A 251 -1.70 -7.64 -19.18
C GLU A 251 -0.26 -7.42 -18.69
N ASP A 252 0.53 -6.70 -19.48
CA ASP A 252 1.85 -6.22 -19.10
C ASP A 252 2.24 -4.98 -19.93
N VAL A 253 3.13 -4.15 -19.39
CA VAL A 253 3.78 -3.07 -20.14
C VAL A 253 5.28 -3.22 -19.95
N GLU A 254 5.98 -3.61 -21.01
CA GLU A 254 7.39 -4.00 -20.94
C GLU A 254 8.22 -3.38 -22.07
N GLY A 255 9.54 -3.56 -22.00
CA GLY A 255 10.48 -3.18 -23.05
C GLY A 255 10.50 -1.67 -23.38
N GLU A 256 10.38 -1.37 -24.67
CA GLU A 256 10.47 -0.02 -25.22
C GLU A 256 9.30 0.86 -24.74
N ALA A 257 8.10 0.30 -24.67
CA ALA A 257 6.91 1.02 -24.22
C ALA A 257 7.08 1.55 -22.79
N LEU A 258 7.47 0.70 -21.85
CA LEU A 258 7.67 1.11 -20.46
C LEU A 258 8.75 2.18 -20.32
N SER A 259 9.89 1.98 -21.00
CA SER A 259 11.01 2.92 -20.99
C SER A 259 10.60 4.30 -21.52
N THR A 260 9.81 4.31 -22.60
CA THR A 260 9.32 5.54 -23.24
C THR A 260 8.32 6.27 -22.35
N LEU A 261 7.39 5.56 -21.71
CA LEU A 261 6.43 6.15 -20.77
C LEU A 261 7.15 6.79 -19.57
N VAL A 262 8.15 6.10 -19.01
CA VAL A 262 8.95 6.61 -17.89
C VAL A 262 9.71 7.88 -18.30
N LEU A 263 10.39 7.87 -19.45
CA LEU A 263 11.16 9.02 -19.93
C LEU A 263 10.26 10.24 -20.20
N ASN A 264 9.08 10.04 -20.80
CA ASN A 264 8.13 11.12 -21.06
C ASN A 264 7.57 11.73 -19.77
N LYS A 265 7.25 10.89 -18.78
CA LYS A 265 6.83 11.35 -17.45
C LYS A 265 7.93 12.19 -16.78
N LEU A 266 9.18 11.72 -16.81
CA LEU A 266 10.31 12.43 -16.20
C LEU A 266 10.60 13.78 -16.87
N ARG A 267 10.34 13.90 -18.18
CA ARG A 267 10.44 15.16 -18.93
C ARG A 267 9.26 16.11 -18.71
N GLY A 268 8.24 15.70 -17.95
CA GLY A 268 7.05 16.51 -17.65
C GLY A 268 6.06 16.64 -18.81
N GLY A 269 6.26 15.92 -19.92
CA GLY A 269 5.41 16.02 -21.11
C GLY A 269 4.09 15.25 -21.00
N LEU A 270 4.02 14.24 -20.13
CA LEU A 270 2.83 13.42 -19.93
C LEU A 270 2.74 12.90 -18.50
N GLN A 271 1.59 13.10 -17.85
CA GLN A 271 1.28 12.45 -16.57
C GLN A 271 0.71 11.06 -16.84
N VAL A 272 1.55 10.02 -16.73
CA VAL A 272 1.15 8.64 -17.03
C VAL A 272 1.66 7.67 -15.98
N ALA A 273 0.86 6.64 -15.69
CA ALA A 273 1.28 5.47 -14.92
C ALA A 273 0.72 4.20 -15.56
N ALA A 274 1.45 3.10 -15.39
CA ALA A 274 1.06 1.79 -15.90
C ALA A 274 1.07 0.75 -14.77
N VAL A 275 0.03 -0.09 -14.76
CA VAL A 275 -0.16 -1.19 -13.81
C VAL A 275 -0.57 -2.45 -14.56
N LYS A 276 -0.23 -3.61 -13.99
CA LYS A 276 -0.71 -4.89 -14.52
C LYS A 276 -2.19 -5.05 -14.23
N ALA A 277 -2.91 -5.71 -15.13
CA ALA A 277 -4.26 -6.16 -14.90
C ALA A 277 -4.29 -7.17 -13.74
N PRO A 278 -5.32 -7.12 -12.88
CA PRO A 278 -5.48 -8.10 -11.82
C PRO A 278 -5.92 -9.45 -12.37
N GLY A 279 -5.60 -10.53 -11.65
CA GLY A 279 -5.91 -11.89 -12.06
C GLY A 279 -5.02 -12.43 -13.19
N PHE A 280 -5.39 -13.60 -13.70
CA PHE A 280 -4.73 -14.31 -14.80
C PHE A 280 -5.78 -15.07 -15.63
N GLY A 281 -5.49 -15.35 -16.90
CA GLY A 281 -6.39 -16.10 -17.80
C GLY A 281 -7.79 -15.48 -17.89
N ASP A 282 -8.83 -16.31 -17.87
CA ASP A 282 -10.23 -15.86 -17.98
C ASP A 282 -10.64 -14.93 -16.83
N ARG A 283 -10.11 -15.15 -15.63
CA ARG A 283 -10.39 -14.28 -14.48
C ARG A 283 -9.91 -12.85 -14.70
N ARG A 284 -8.80 -12.66 -15.43
CA ARG A 284 -8.32 -11.32 -15.78
C ARG A 284 -9.26 -10.62 -16.74
N LYS A 285 -9.79 -11.31 -17.75
CA LYS A 285 -10.80 -10.77 -18.67
C LYS A 285 -12.02 -10.28 -17.88
N ASP A 286 -12.47 -11.12 -16.98
CA ASP A 286 -13.61 -10.87 -16.12
C ASP A 286 -13.42 -9.66 -15.19
N MET A 287 -12.26 -9.56 -14.53
CA MET A 287 -11.91 -8.45 -13.66
C MET A 287 -11.67 -7.14 -14.45
N LEU A 288 -11.12 -7.21 -15.66
CA LEU A 288 -11.02 -6.03 -16.53
C LEU A 288 -12.40 -5.54 -16.97
N GLY A 289 -13.34 -6.44 -17.23
CA GLY A 289 -14.74 -6.08 -17.46
C GLY A 289 -15.38 -5.41 -16.24
N ASP A 290 -15.09 -5.90 -15.04
CA ASP A 290 -15.56 -5.28 -13.79
C ASP A 290 -15.01 -3.85 -13.63
N ILE A 291 -13.72 -3.65 -13.89
CA ILE A 291 -13.08 -2.32 -13.87
C ILE A 291 -13.71 -1.42 -14.92
N ALA A 292 -13.90 -1.91 -16.15
CA ALA A 292 -14.48 -1.14 -17.26
C ALA A 292 -15.85 -0.56 -16.91
N VAL A 293 -16.69 -1.34 -16.24
CA VAL A 293 -18.02 -0.90 -15.79
C VAL A 293 -17.91 0.24 -14.76
N ILE A 294 -16.98 0.14 -13.79
CA ILE A 294 -16.79 1.16 -12.74
C ILE A 294 -16.27 2.48 -13.31
N VAL A 295 -15.38 2.41 -14.29
CA VAL A 295 -14.76 3.61 -14.90
C VAL A 295 -15.54 4.13 -16.11
N GLY A 296 -16.60 3.43 -16.53
CA GLY A 296 -17.38 3.78 -17.72
C GLY A 296 -16.60 3.65 -19.04
N ALA A 297 -15.60 2.77 -19.10
CA ALA A 297 -14.86 2.51 -20.33
C ALA A 297 -15.74 1.75 -21.33
N LYS A 298 -15.73 2.17 -22.60
CA LYS A 298 -16.56 1.56 -23.64
C LYS A 298 -16.00 0.22 -24.12
N TYR A 299 -14.68 0.09 -24.13
CA TYR A 299 -13.99 -1.10 -24.60
C TYR A 299 -12.92 -1.55 -23.61
N VAL A 300 -12.79 -2.86 -23.46
CA VAL A 300 -11.56 -3.52 -23.03
C VAL A 300 -10.94 -4.12 -24.27
N VAL A 301 -9.78 -3.63 -24.70
CA VAL A 301 -9.17 -4.10 -25.95
C VAL A 301 -8.70 -5.54 -25.78
N ASN A 302 -9.30 -6.46 -26.52
CA ASN A 302 -8.97 -7.88 -26.52
C ASN A 302 -8.86 -8.43 -27.97
N ASP A 303 -8.60 -9.72 -28.13
CA ASP A 303 -8.49 -10.36 -29.45
C ASP A 303 -9.84 -10.70 -30.10
N GLU A 304 -10.91 -10.73 -29.31
CA GLU A 304 -12.27 -11.07 -29.77
C GLU A 304 -12.98 -9.86 -30.40
N LEU A 305 -12.65 -8.66 -29.95
CA LEU A 305 -13.11 -7.40 -30.52
C LEU A 305 -12.21 -7.02 -31.70
N ALA A 306 -12.82 -6.69 -32.84
CA ALA A 306 -12.11 -6.18 -34.03
C ALA A 306 -11.62 -4.72 -33.87
N VAL A 307 -11.44 -4.24 -32.63
CA VAL A 307 -11.01 -2.88 -32.30
C VAL A 307 -9.51 -2.90 -32.04
N LYS A 308 -8.74 -2.14 -32.82
CA LYS A 308 -7.30 -2.00 -32.60
C LYS A 308 -7.00 -0.88 -31.61
N MET A 309 -5.83 -0.92 -30.97
CA MET A 309 -5.43 0.10 -29.99
C MET A 309 -5.28 1.48 -30.64
N GLU A 310 -4.88 1.51 -31.90
CA GLU A 310 -4.63 2.75 -32.64
C GLU A 310 -5.92 3.52 -32.98
N ASP A 311 -7.07 2.83 -33.01
CA ASP A 311 -8.35 3.39 -33.42
C ASP A 311 -9.17 3.96 -32.25
N ILE A 312 -8.63 3.91 -31.03
CA ILE A 312 -9.35 4.27 -29.80
C ILE A 312 -9.42 5.78 -29.62
N ALA A 313 -10.65 6.29 -29.48
CA ALA A 313 -10.89 7.69 -29.19
C ALA A 313 -10.88 7.96 -27.68
N LEU A 314 -10.72 9.23 -27.29
CA LEU A 314 -10.78 9.65 -25.88
C LEU A 314 -12.13 9.33 -25.22
N SER A 315 -13.22 9.29 -26.00
CA SER A 315 -14.56 8.94 -25.52
C SER A 315 -14.71 7.46 -25.17
N ASP A 316 -13.80 6.61 -25.66
CA ASP A 316 -13.86 5.17 -25.42
C ASP A 316 -13.09 4.78 -24.14
N LEU A 317 -12.20 5.67 -23.67
CA LEU A 317 -11.45 5.50 -22.42
C LEU A 317 -12.36 5.66 -21.21
N GLY A 318 -12.04 4.94 -20.14
CA GLY A 318 -12.66 5.14 -18.83
C GLY A 318 -12.22 6.45 -18.19
N THR A 319 -12.97 6.89 -17.18
CA THR A 319 -12.62 8.03 -16.34
C THR A 319 -12.90 7.72 -14.87
N ALA A 320 -12.16 8.36 -13.97
CA ALA A 320 -12.32 8.22 -12.52
C ALA A 320 -12.26 9.60 -11.86
N LYS A 321 -12.78 9.76 -10.64
CA LYS A 321 -12.62 10.99 -9.85
C LYS A 321 -11.17 11.13 -9.39
N SER A 322 -10.62 10.04 -8.85
CA SER A 322 -9.21 9.94 -8.49
C SER A 322 -8.71 8.51 -8.60
N VAL A 323 -7.39 8.38 -8.78
CA VAL A 323 -6.68 7.10 -8.82
C VAL A 323 -5.46 7.20 -7.92
N ARG A 324 -5.23 6.15 -7.13
CA ARG A 324 -4.04 6.00 -6.30
C ARG A 324 -3.35 4.67 -6.55
N ILE A 325 -2.04 4.73 -6.76
CA ILE A 325 -1.24 3.55 -7.05
C ILE A 325 -0.06 3.53 -6.10
N THR A 326 0.03 2.48 -5.30
CA THR A 326 1.17 2.17 -4.45
C THR A 326 2.07 1.15 -5.14
N LYS A 327 3.10 0.68 -4.44
CA LYS A 327 3.94 -0.41 -4.94
C LYS A 327 3.18 -1.72 -5.15
N ASP A 328 2.14 -1.96 -4.36
CA ASP A 328 1.48 -3.26 -4.28
C ASP A 328 -0.01 -3.22 -4.68
N ALA A 329 -0.67 -2.07 -4.61
CA ALA A 329 -2.10 -1.93 -4.89
C ALA A 329 -2.45 -0.69 -5.71
N THR A 330 -3.54 -0.79 -6.48
CA THR A 330 -4.18 0.30 -7.20
C THR A 330 -5.61 0.47 -6.69
N THR A 331 -5.96 1.69 -6.33
CA THR A 331 -7.31 2.09 -5.92
C THR A 331 -7.87 3.10 -6.90
N ILE A 332 -9.07 2.84 -7.39
CA ILE A 332 -9.79 3.68 -8.33
C ILE A 332 -11.06 4.16 -7.65
N ILE A 333 -11.20 5.47 -7.50
CA ILE A 333 -12.46 6.10 -7.11
C ILE A 333 -13.23 6.39 -8.40
N GLY A 334 -14.25 5.59 -8.67
CA GLY A 334 -15.02 5.57 -9.90
C GLY A 334 -15.69 6.92 -10.21
N SER A 335 -15.98 7.12 -11.49
CA SER A 335 -16.76 8.27 -11.96
C SER A 335 -18.24 7.93 -12.18
N VAL A 336 -18.56 6.64 -12.30
CA VAL A 336 -19.91 6.12 -12.46
C VAL A 336 -20.45 5.74 -11.08
N ASP A 337 -21.65 6.23 -10.76
CA ASP A 337 -22.31 5.91 -9.49
C ASP A 337 -22.67 4.41 -9.43
N SER A 338 -22.54 3.79 -8.25
CA SER A 338 -22.88 2.38 -7.97
C SER A 338 -24.33 2.04 -8.23
N SER A 339 -25.20 3.06 -8.28
CA SER A 339 -26.61 2.95 -8.63
C SER A 339 -26.87 2.84 -10.14
N SER A 340 -25.82 2.88 -10.97
CA SER A 340 -25.96 2.69 -12.41
C SER A 340 -26.46 1.29 -12.75
N GLU A 341 -27.33 1.22 -13.77
CA GLU A 341 -27.86 -0.06 -14.27
C GLU A 341 -26.75 -1.01 -14.73
N SER A 342 -25.61 -0.48 -15.20
CA SER A 342 -24.44 -1.26 -15.62
C SER A 342 -23.79 -2.00 -14.44
N ILE A 343 -23.57 -1.33 -13.31
CA ILE A 343 -23.03 -1.94 -12.09
C ILE A 343 -24.04 -2.94 -11.52
N ALA A 344 -25.32 -2.57 -11.42
CA ALA A 344 -26.38 -3.47 -10.94
C ALA A 344 -26.49 -4.73 -11.81
N SER A 345 -26.50 -4.59 -13.13
CA SER A 345 -26.49 -5.72 -14.07
C SER A 345 -25.27 -6.62 -13.87
N ARG A 346 -24.08 -6.05 -13.74
CA ARG A 346 -22.83 -6.80 -13.50
C ARG A 346 -22.86 -7.53 -12.16
N THR A 347 -23.33 -6.90 -11.08
CA THR A 347 -23.49 -7.59 -9.78
C THR A 347 -24.45 -8.77 -9.85
N ASN A 348 -25.57 -8.64 -10.56
CA ASN A 348 -26.55 -9.71 -10.71
C ASN A 348 -26.00 -10.88 -11.55
N GLN A 349 -25.21 -10.59 -12.59
CA GLN A 349 -24.49 -11.63 -13.34
C GLN A 349 -23.55 -12.42 -12.43
N ILE A 350 -22.76 -11.75 -11.60
CA ILE A 350 -21.83 -12.41 -10.67
C ILE A 350 -22.60 -13.23 -9.62
N LYS A 351 -23.73 -12.72 -9.09
CA LYS A 351 -24.59 -13.48 -8.16
C LYS A 351 -25.13 -14.76 -8.79
N ALA A 352 -25.62 -14.69 -10.04
CA ALA A 352 -26.09 -15.87 -10.77
C ALA A 352 -24.95 -16.88 -11.04
N GLN A 353 -23.73 -16.40 -11.30
CA GLN A 353 -22.55 -17.27 -11.44
C GLN A 353 -22.19 -17.97 -10.11
N ILE A 354 -22.34 -17.30 -8.97
CA ILE A 354 -22.11 -17.90 -7.64
C ILE A 354 -23.08 -19.05 -7.39
N GLU A 355 -24.36 -18.85 -7.69
CA GLU A 355 -25.41 -19.86 -7.49
C GLU A 355 -25.20 -21.09 -8.39
N ASN A 356 -24.79 -20.88 -9.63
CA ASN A 356 -24.59 -21.94 -10.61
C ASN A 356 -23.23 -22.65 -10.51
N SER A 357 -22.29 -22.11 -9.73
CA SER A 357 -20.98 -22.73 -9.54
C SER A 357 -21.09 -23.95 -8.60
N SER A 358 -20.40 -25.04 -8.96
CA SER A 358 -20.28 -26.24 -8.12
C SER A 358 -18.98 -26.26 -7.29
N SER A 359 -18.08 -25.31 -7.53
CA SER A 359 -16.75 -25.24 -6.92
C SER A 359 -16.71 -24.17 -5.82
N ASP A 360 -16.36 -24.57 -4.59
CA ASP A 360 -16.27 -23.64 -3.46
C ASP A 360 -15.18 -22.60 -3.67
N TYR A 361 -14.08 -22.98 -4.33
CA TYR A 361 -13.00 -22.06 -4.72
C TYR A 361 -13.53 -20.97 -5.67
N ASP A 362 -14.31 -21.33 -6.68
CA ASP A 362 -14.84 -20.35 -7.63
C ASP A 362 -15.89 -19.45 -6.97
N LYS A 363 -16.71 -19.99 -6.07
CA LYS A 363 -17.66 -19.20 -5.26
C LYS A 363 -16.96 -18.16 -4.41
N GLU A 364 -15.89 -18.53 -3.72
CA GLU A 364 -15.08 -17.61 -2.91
C GLU A 364 -14.53 -16.47 -3.78
N LYS A 365 -13.99 -16.81 -4.95
CA LYS A 365 -13.42 -15.84 -5.88
C LYS A 365 -14.44 -14.93 -6.55
N LEU A 366 -15.64 -15.42 -6.81
CA LEU A 366 -16.76 -14.61 -7.29
C LEU A 366 -17.30 -13.69 -6.17
N ARG A 367 -17.32 -14.14 -4.92
CA ARG A 367 -17.66 -13.30 -3.75
C ARG A 367 -16.67 -12.15 -3.58
N GLU A 368 -15.36 -12.42 -3.72
CA GLU A 368 -14.33 -11.36 -3.70
C GLU A 368 -14.59 -10.29 -4.77
N ARG A 369 -14.91 -10.70 -6.00
CA ARG A 369 -15.25 -9.76 -7.09
C ARG A 369 -16.52 -8.98 -6.78
N LEU A 370 -17.56 -9.66 -6.30
CA LEU A 370 -18.82 -9.02 -5.93
C LEU A 370 -18.61 -7.99 -4.82
N ALA A 371 -17.82 -8.31 -3.80
CA ALA A 371 -17.49 -7.39 -2.71
C ALA A 371 -16.77 -6.14 -3.23
N LYS A 372 -15.78 -6.31 -4.13
CA LYS A 372 -15.07 -5.20 -4.75
C LYS A 372 -15.94 -4.32 -5.64
N LEU A 373 -16.99 -4.88 -6.25
CA LEU A 373 -17.89 -4.14 -7.15
C LEU A 373 -19.08 -3.51 -6.43
N SER A 374 -19.51 -4.06 -5.29
CA SER A 374 -20.69 -3.61 -4.53
C SER A 374 -20.37 -2.88 -3.21
N GLY A 375 -19.19 -3.13 -2.62
CA GLY A 375 -18.78 -2.54 -1.35
C GLY A 375 -18.44 -1.06 -1.45
N GLY A 376 -17.95 -0.62 -2.61
CA GLY A 376 -17.43 0.73 -2.81
C GLY A 376 -16.13 0.97 -2.03
N VAL A 377 -15.76 2.25 -1.93
CA VAL A 377 -14.56 2.74 -1.24
C VAL A 377 -14.97 3.80 -0.23
N ALA A 378 -14.71 3.56 1.05
CA ALA A 378 -14.85 4.57 2.08
C ALA A 378 -13.63 5.49 2.05
N VAL A 379 -13.88 6.78 2.03
CA VAL A 379 -12.86 7.82 1.94
C VAL A 379 -12.88 8.59 3.26
N LEU A 380 -11.85 8.40 4.07
CA LEU A 380 -11.64 9.13 5.31
C LEU A 380 -10.83 10.40 4.99
N LYS A 381 -11.48 11.56 5.06
CA LYS A 381 -10.86 12.87 4.85
C LYS A 381 -10.36 13.41 6.18
N VAL A 382 -9.05 13.65 6.28
CA VAL A 382 -8.36 14.15 7.48
C VAL A 382 -8.07 15.63 7.30
N GLY A 383 -8.60 16.46 8.19
CA GLY A 383 -8.27 17.88 8.30
C GLY A 383 -7.55 18.21 9.61
N GLY A 384 -7.15 19.47 9.74
CA GLY A 384 -6.36 19.94 10.88
C GLY A 384 -6.03 21.43 10.77
N SER A 385 -5.47 21.99 11.84
CA SER A 385 -5.19 23.43 11.94
C SER A 385 -3.88 23.84 11.26
N SER A 386 -3.02 22.87 10.95
CA SER A 386 -1.77 23.07 10.20
C SER A 386 -1.46 21.87 9.31
N GLU A 387 -0.66 22.08 8.26
CA GLU A 387 -0.20 21.00 7.38
C GLU A 387 0.56 19.90 8.14
N VAL A 388 1.32 20.28 9.17
CA VAL A 388 2.07 19.33 10.02
C VAL A 388 1.11 18.44 10.80
N GLU A 389 0.07 19.01 11.40
CA GLU A 389 -0.95 18.27 12.13
C GLU A 389 -1.74 17.31 11.22
N VAL A 390 -2.12 17.78 10.02
CA VAL A 390 -2.81 16.95 9.03
C VAL A 390 -1.95 15.76 8.61
N LYS A 391 -0.65 15.98 8.38
CA LYS A 391 0.30 14.91 8.01
C LYS A 391 0.64 13.94 9.14
N GLU A 392 0.46 14.34 10.41
CA GLU A 392 0.64 13.44 11.55
C GLU A 392 -0.62 12.63 11.83
N ARG A 393 -1.80 13.25 11.71
CA ARG A 393 -3.10 12.57 11.89
C ARG A 393 -3.42 11.56 10.79
N LYS A 394 -2.97 11.84 9.55
CA LYS A 394 -3.07 10.93 8.41
C LYS A 394 -1.98 9.88 8.45
#